data_AF-A0A2M7CLB1-F1
#
_entry.id   AF-A0A2M7CLB1-F1
#
_cell.length_a   1.000
_cell.length_b   1.000
_cell.length_c   1.000
_cell.angle_alpha   90.00
_cell.angle_beta   90.00
_cell.angle_gamma   90.00
#
_symmetry.space_group_name_H-M   'P 1'
#
loop_
_entity.id
_entity.type
_entity.pdbx_description
1 polymer ?
#
loop_
_entity_poly.entity_id
_entity_poly.type
_entity_poly.pdbx_seq_one_letter_code
_entity_poly.pdbx_strand_id
1 'polypeptide(L)'
;YIELGRGPTAVYELRVALQSFPESFEVRIALSQAFLLNLDSGNAYQQAEIAFGLAESDGQRAQVYYWRAKSLEKMGQLAQAKRDWEALLALPAEAVPAAWRTEARQRLAALATPTNVTPTVTRTPTMTRTPTVTSTPKPGTPTPTRTRTPTRTPTPK
;
A
#
# COMPACT_ATOMS: atom_id res chain seq x y z
N TYR A 1 -1.20 26.09 16.09
CA TYR A 1 -0.91 24.94 16.99
C TYR A 1 -0.15 23.79 16.32
N ILE A 2 0.55 23.99 15.20
CA ILE A 2 1.36 22.95 14.51
C ILE A 2 2.87 23.12 14.78
N GLU A 3 3.30 24.13 15.55
CA GLU A 3 4.72 24.50 15.68
C GLU A 3 5.53 23.81 16.80
N LEU A 4 4.95 22.94 17.63
CA LEU A 4 5.63 22.46 18.85
C LEU A 4 6.16 21.01 18.82
N GLY A 5 6.27 20.38 17.64
CA GLY A 5 6.95 19.07 17.54
C GLY A 5 6.28 17.92 18.29
N ARG A 6 4.97 18.02 18.56
CA ARG A 6 4.18 17.00 19.26
C ARG A 6 3.16 16.33 18.35
N GLY A 7 3.61 15.76 17.23
CA GLY A 7 2.76 14.96 16.33
C GLY A 7 1.85 13.94 17.04
N PRO A 8 2.33 13.20 18.06
CA PRO A 8 1.50 12.26 18.82
C PRO A 8 0.47 12.94 19.73
N THR A 9 0.82 14.05 20.39
CA THR A 9 -0.09 14.78 21.29
C THR A 9 -1.19 15.49 20.50
N ALA A 10 -0.86 16.01 19.31
CA ALA A 10 -1.83 16.62 18.42
C ALA A 10 -2.92 15.63 18.00
N VAL A 11 -2.58 14.38 17.67
CA VAL A 11 -3.59 13.35 17.35
C VAL A 11 -4.50 13.08 18.54
N TYR A 12 -3.96 13.01 19.76
CA TYR A 12 -4.76 12.76 20.95
C TYR A 12 -5.76 13.89 21.21
N GLU A 13 -5.30 15.14 21.22
CA GLU A 13 -6.16 16.31 21.45
C GLU A 13 -7.21 16.47 20.34
N LEU A 14 -6.82 16.24 19.08
CA LEU A 14 -7.76 16.29 17.95
C LEU A 14 -8.80 15.17 18.00
N ARG A 15 -8.45 13.98 18.53
CA ARG A 15 -9.45 12.93 18.78
C ARG A 15 -10.44 13.32 19.88
N VAL A 16 -9.99 13.99 20.93
CA VAL A 16 -10.88 14.53 21.97
C VAL A 16 -11.80 15.60 21.37
N ALA A 17 -11.27 16.50 20.54
CA ALA A 17 -12.08 17.49 19.83
C ALA A 17 -13.11 16.83 18.89
N LEU A 18 -12.74 15.74 18.21
CA LEU A 18 -13.66 14.98 17.33
C LEU A 18 -14.82 14.33 18.10
N GLN A 19 -14.64 14.01 19.39
CA GLN A 19 -15.76 13.51 20.22
C GLN A 19 -16.82 14.60 20.45
N SER A 20 -16.41 15.85 20.53
CA SER A 20 -17.33 16.99 20.69
C SER A 20 -17.88 17.48 19.33
N PHE A 21 -17.07 17.37 18.27
CA PHE A 21 -17.41 17.84 16.93
C PHE A 21 -17.10 16.76 15.87
N PRO A 22 -17.90 15.68 15.80
CA PRO A 22 -17.64 14.55 14.91
C PRO A 22 -17.74 14.92 13.42
N GLU A 23 -18.47 15.98 13.09
CA GLU A 23 -18.70 16.44 11.71
C GLU A 23 -17.89 17.70 11.37
N SER A 24 -16.94 18.10 12.24
CA SER A 24 -16.07 19.22 11.92
C SER A 24 -15.06 18.86 10.85
N PHE A 25 -15.21 19.51 9.69
CA PHE A 25 -14.27 19.43 8.58
C PHE A 25 -12.83 19.74 9.03
N GLU A 26 -12.63 20.82 9.79
CA GLU A 26 -11.31 21.28 10.20
C GLU A 26 -10.60 20.26 11.10
N VAL A 27 -11.33 19.66 12.03
CA VAL A 27 -10.77 18.63 12.94
C VAL A 27 -10.30 17.41 12.15
N ARG A 28 -11.05 17.01 11.11
CA ARG A 28 -10.70 15.87 10.26
C ARG A 28 -9.49 16.14 9.37
N ILE A 29 -9.39 17.34 8.79
CA ILE A 29 -8.19 17.75 8.05
C ILE A 29 -6.97 17.82 8.96
N ALA A 30 -7.11 18.40 10.16
CA ALA A 30 -6.02 18.45 11.13
C ALA A 30 -5.57 17.05 11.56
N LEU A 31 -6.52 16.10 11.74
CA LEU A 31 -6.18 14.70 11.99
C LEU A 31 -5.41 14.08 10.82
N SER A 32 -5.82 14.33 9.57
CA SER A 32 -5.10 13.83 8.39
C SER A 32 -3.65 14.33 8.37
N GLN A 33 -3.43 15.62 8.63
CA GLN A 33 -2.09 16.21 8.76
C GLN A 33 -1.28 15.55 9.89
N ALA A 34 -1.89 15.38 11.06
CA ALA A 34 -1.23 14.78 12.23
C ALA A 34 -0.87 13.31 11.99
N PHE A 35 -1.71 12.54 11.31
CA PHE A 35 -1.41 11.17 10.90
C PHE A 35 -0.26 11.11 9.88
N LEU A 36 -0.22 12.03 8.91
CA LEU A 36 0.91 12.15 7.97
C LEU A 36 2.23 12.43 8.69
N LEU A 37 2.22 13.28 9.72
CA LEU A 37 3.40 13.57 10.55
C LEU A 37 3.85 12.34 11.34
N ASN A 38 2.91 11.49 11.76
CA ASN A 38 3.19 10.22 12.44
C ASN A 38 3.48 9.06 11.48
N LEU A 39 3.72 9.33 10.19
CA LEU A 39 3.97 8.34 9.13
C LEU A 39 2.81 7.37 8.87
N ASP A 40 1.63 7.65 9.40
CA ASP A 40 0.43 6.84 9.25
C ASP A 40 -0.43 7.33 8.08
N SER A 41 0.09 7.12 6.87
CA SER A 41 -0.50 7.68 5.65
C SER A 41 -1.87 7.06 5.32
N GLY A 42 -2.13 5.82 5.75
CA GLY A 42 -3.41 5.15 5.55
C GLY A 42 -4.54 5.78 6.39
N ASN A 43 -4.29 6.06 7.67
CA ASN A 43 -5.26 6.78 8.49
C ASN A 43 -5.39 8.24 8.05
N ALA A 44 -4.31 8.87 7.60
CA ALA A 44 -4.37 10.22 7.05
C ALA A 44 -5.28 10.33 5.83
N TYR A 45 -5.19 9.37 4.91
CA TYR A 45 -6.08 9.28 3.75
C TYR A 45 -7.54 9.14 4.18
N GLN A 46 -7.83 8.22 5.10
CA GLN A 46 -9.20 7.98 5.56
C GLN A 46 -9.84 9.23 6.20
N GLN A 47 -9.09 9.97 7.01
CA GLN A 47 -9.62 11.20 7.61
C GLN A 47 -9.88 12.29 6.57
N ALA A 48 -9.00 12.42 5.57
CA ALA A 48 -9.21 13.35 4.45
C ALA A 48 -10.42 12.94 3.60
N GLU A 49 -10.64 11.64 3.39
CA GLU A 49 -11.79 11.13 2.64
C GLU A 49 -13.11 11.43 3.36
N ILE A 50 -13.16 11.26 4.68
CA ILE A 50 -14.36 11.64 5.44
C ILE A 50 -14.56 13.16 5.40
N ALA A 51 -13.48 13.94 5.48
CA ALA A 51 -13.56 15.40 5.30
C ALA A 51 -14.07 15.79 3.91
N PHE A 52 -13.84 14.98 2.87
CA PHE A 52 -14.40 15.21 1.53
C PHE A 52 -15.92 15.28 1.55
N GLY A 53 -16.58 14.36 2.26
CA GLY A 53 -18.04 14.31 2.38
C GLY A 53 -18.62 15.50 3.14
N LEU A 54 -17.81 16.18 3.93
CA LEU A 54 -18.17 17.36 4.73
C LEU A 54 -17.75 18.68 4.06
N ALA A 55 -17.09 18.62 2.90
CA ALA A 55 -16.56 19.79 2.22
C ALA A 55 -17.67 20.50 1.43
N GLU A 56 -18.10 21.65 1.93
CA GLU A 56 -19.15 22.48 1.33
C GLU A 56 -18.59 23.49 0.31
N SER A 57 -17.36 23.95 0.54
CA SER A 57 -16.72 24.96 -0.30
C SER A 57 -15.59 24.39 -1.17
N ASP A 58 -15.32 25.04 -2.29
CA ASP A 58 -14.20 24.67 -3.16
C ASP A 58 -12.85 24.78 -2.44
N GLY A 59 -12.72 25.70 -1.47
CA GLY A 59 -11.50 25.82 -0.65
C GLY A 59 -11.29 24.62 0.27
N GLN A 60 -12.36 24.11 0.88
CA GLN A 60 -12.32 22.89 1.68
C GLN A 60 -12.04 21.66 0.79
N ARG A 61 -12.64 21.59 -0.40
CA ARG A 61 -12.35 20.53 -1.37
C ARG A 61 -10.88 20.56 -1.80
N ALA A 62 -10.32 21.74 -2.02
CA ALA A 62 -8.91 21.92 -2.35
C ALA A 62 -7.99 21.38 -1.23
N GLN A 63 -8.32 21.67 0.03
CA GLN A 63 -7.62 21.11 1.18
C GLN A 63 -7.65 19.58 1.18
N VAL A 64 -8.82 19.00 0.97
CA VAL A 64 -8.98 17.54 0.92
C VAL A 64 -8.12 16.94 -0.18
N TYR A 65 -8.23 17.43 -1.42
CA TYR A 65 -7.43 16.90 -2.53
C TYR A 65 -5.93 17.00 -2.27
N TYR A 66 -5.47 18.11 -1.68
CA TYR A 66 -4.07 18.30 -1.32
C TYR A 66 -3.57 17.24 -0.33
N TRP A 67 -4.29 17.06 0.79
CA TRP A 67 -3.87 16.12 1.83
C TRP A 67 -4.06 14.66 1.43
N ARG A 68 -5.11 14.36 0.65
CA ARG A 68 -5.35 13.03 0.09
C ARG A 68 -4.25 12.64 -0.89
N ALA A 69 -3.88 13.53 -1.81
CA ALA A 69 -2.80 13.29 -2.76
C ALA A 69 -1.46 13.01 -2.05
N LYS A 70 -1.10 13.81 -1.03
CA LYS A 70 0.13 13.58 -0.24
C LYS A 70 0.12 12.24 0.49
N SER A 71 -1.02 11.84 1.03
CA SER A 71 -1.17 10.54 1.69
C SER A 71 -1.00 9.38 0.70
N LEU A 72 -1.60 9.50 -0.48
CA LEU A 72 -1.47 8.52 -1.56
C LEU A 72 -0.04 8.42 -2.09
N GLU A 73 0.68 9.54 -2.22
CA GLU A 73 2.10 9.54 -2.61
C GLU A 73 2.95 8.75 -1.60
N LYS A 74 2.72 8.95 -0.30
CA LYS A 74 3.42 8.21 0.76
C LYS A 74 3.08 6.72 0.74
N MET A 75 1.86 6.37 0.34
CA MET A 75 1.42 4.99 0.17
C MET A 75 1.87 4.36 -1.16
N GLY A 76 2.52 5.12 -2.05
CA GLY A 76 2.91 4.64 -3.38
C GLY A 76 1.74 4.53 -4.38
N GLN A 77 0.56 5.03 -4.05
CA GLN A 77 -0.64 5.02 -4.91
C GLN A 77 -0.62 6.20 -5.89
N LEU A 78 0.43 6.27 -6.70
CA LEU A 78 0.73 7.42 -7.56
C LEU A 78 -0.37 7.73 -8.59
N ALA A 79 -1.04 6.69 -9.11
CA ALA A 79 -2.14 6.87 -10.07
C ALA A 79 -3.36 7.58 -9.46
N GLN A 80 -3.67 7.33 -8.19
CA GLN A 80 -4.74 8.03 -7.48
C GLN A 80 -4.27 9.42 -7.04
N ALA A 81 -3.03 9.55 -6.56
CA ALA A 81 -2.44 10.85 -6.23
C ALA A 81 -2.47 11.81 -7.44
N LYS A 82 -2.16 11.30 -8.64
CA LYS A 82 -2.23 12.08 -9.89
C LYS A 82 -3.64 12.64 -10.13
N ARG A 83 -4.68 11.82 -9.97
CA ARG A 83 -6.07 12.25 -10.14
C ARG A 83 -6.45 13.34 -9.13
N ASP A 84 -5.97 13.23 -7.90
CA ASP A 84 -6.23 14.23 -6.86
C ASP A 84 -5.51 15.56 -7.15
N TRP A 85 -4.27 15.50 -7.64
CA TRP A 85 -3.55 16.68 -8.08
C TRP A 85 -4.22 17.36 -9.27
N GLU A 86 -4.73 16.59 -10.24
CA GLU A 86 -5.51 17.12 -11.36
C GLU A 86 -6.83 17.76 -10.88
N ALA A 87 -7.55 17.12 -9.96
CA ALA A 87 -8.76 17.66 -9.37
C ALA A 87 -8.50 18.97 -8.61
N LEU A 88 -7.39 19.06 -7.88
CA LEU A 88 -6.97 20.29 -7.21
C LEU A 88 -6.68 21.42 -8.21
N LEU A 89 -6.11 21.12 -9.37
CA LEU A 89 -5.86 22.12 -10.42
C LEU A 89 -7.12 22.49 -11.22
N ALA A 90 -8.14 21.64 -11.20
CA ALA A 90 -9.43 21.90 -11.83
C ALA A 90 -10.31 22.87 -11.01
N LEU A 91 -10.04 23.00 -9.70
CA LEU A 91 -10.75 23.95 -8.83
C LEU A 91 -10.38 25.41 -9.15
N PRO A 92 -11.28 26.36 -8.83
CA PRO A 92 -11.04 27.77 -9.07
C PRO A 92 -9.78 28.25 -8.35
N ALA A 93 -8.98 29.06 -9.05
CA ALA A 93 -7.71 29.58 -8.55
C ALA A 93 -7.87 30.35 -7.22
N GLU A 94 -9.00 31.01 -7.01
CA GLU A 94 -9.30 31.77 -5.80
C GLU A 94 -9.43 30.86 -4.56
N ALA A 95 -9.91 29.63 -4.74
CA ALA A 95 -10.09 28.66 -3.66
C ALA A 95 -8.80 27.90 -3.33
N VAL A 96 -7.87 27.80 -4.28
CA VAL A 96 -6.65 27.02 -4.14
C VAL A 96 -5.43 27.94 -3.96
N PRO A 97 -4.70 27.84 -2.83
CA PRO A 97 -3.46 28.58 -2.63
C PRO A 97 -2.47 28.39 -3.79
N ALA A 98 -1.86 29.47 -4.26
CA ALA A 98 -0.91 29.43 -5.38
C ALA A 98 0.28 28.49 -5.12
N ALA A 99 0.71 28.38 -3.86
CA ALA A 99 1.74 27.43 -3.44
C ALA A 99 1.33 25.97 -3.72
N TRP A 100 0.09 25.60 -3.43
CA TRP A 100 -0.41 24.24 -3.66
C TRP A 100 -0.59 23.93 -5.14
N ARG A 101 -1.03 24.90 -5.95
CA ARG A 101 -1.09 24.70 -7.41
C ARG A 101 0.30 24.51 -8.01
N THR A 102 1.29 25.23 -7.51
CA THR A 102 2.68 25.07 -7.93
C THR A 102 3.21 23.69 -7.56
N GLU A 103 2.98 23.25 -6.33
CA GLU A 103 3.36 21.91 -5.87
C GLU A 103 2.66 20.81 -6.68
N ALA A 104 1.34 20.93 -6.91
CA ALA A 104 0.58 19.98 -7.71
C ALA A 104 1.14 19.83 -9.12
N ARG A 105 1.48 20.95 -9.78
CA ARG A 105 2.13 20.91 -11.10
C ARG A 105 3.49 20.23 -11.07
N GLN A 106 4.30 20.49 -10.05
CA GLN A 106 5.60 19.83 -9.87
C GLN A 106 5.44 18.33 -9.66
N ARG A 107 4.47 17.90 -8.82
CA ARG A 107 4.17 16.49 -8.59
C ARG A 107 3.68 15.81 -9.85
N LEU A 108 2.74 16.41 -10.57
CA LEU A 108 2.26 15.88 -11.85
C LEU A 108 3.38 15.76 -12.89
N ALA A 109 4.29 16.74 -12.96
CA ALA A 109 5.46 16.67 -13.83
C ALA A 109 6.39 15.52 -13.41
N ALA A 110 6.68 15.36 -12.12
CA ALA A 110 7.50 14.27 -11.60
C ALA A 110 6.88 12.88 -11.88
N LEU A 111 5.55 12.77 -11.80
CA LEU A 111 4.80 11.55 -12.12
C LEU A 111 4.68 11.29 -13.64
N ALA A 112 4.75 12.33 -14.47
CA ALA A 112 4.70 12.24 -15.93
C ALA A 112 6.04 11.86 -16.54
N THR A 113 7.16 12.23 -15.90
CA THR A 113 8.45 11.59 -16.20
C THR A 113 8.30 10.10 -15.92
N PRO A 114 8.51 9.21 -16.90
CA PRO A 114 8.49 7.79 -16.64
C PRO A 114 9.57 7.53 -15.60
N THR A 115 9.14 7.25 -14.36
CA THR A 115 10.00 6.59 -13.39
C THR A 115 10.42 5.31 -14.09
N ASN A 116 11.64 5.33 -14.63
CA ASN A 116 12.36 4.17 -15.09
C ASN A 116 12.25 3.15 -13.97
N VAL A 117 11.29 2.24 -14.10
CA VAL A 117 11.13 1.13 -13.17
C VAL A 117 12.38 0.29 -13.37
N THR A 118 13.34 0.50 -12.49
CA THR A 118 14.36 -0.49 -12.14
C THR A 118 13.72 -1.86 -12.29
N PRO A 119 14.28 -2.77 -13.11
CA PRO A 119 13.67 -4.08 -13.31
C PRO A 119 13.51 -4.72 -11.93
N THR A 120 12.27 -4.87 -11.50
CA THR A 120 11.98 -5.76 -10.38
C THR A 120 12.44 -7.13 -10.87
N VAL A 121 13.57 -7.60 -10.35
CA VAL A 121 14.01 -8.97 -10.52
C VAL A 121 13.00 -9.82 -9.77
N THR A 122 11.87 -10.09 -10.41
CA THR A 122 10.97 -11.15 -10.00
C THR A 122 11.75 -12.43 -10.21
N ARG A 123 12.41 -12.90 -9.15
CA ARG A 123 12.91 -14.27 -9.08
C ARG A 123 11.68 -15.17 -9.13
N THR A 124 11.24 -15.49 -10.33
CA THR A 124 10.32 -16.59 -10.57
C THR A 124 11.03 -17.82 -10.00
N PRO A 125 10.49 -18.52 -8.98
CA PRO A 125 11.04 -19.80 -8.60
C PRO A 125 10.78 -20.74 -9.78
N THR A 126 11.76 -20.89 -10.66
CA THR A 126 11.77 -21.97 -11.64
C THR A 126 11.74 -23.25 -10.82
N MET A 127 10.59 -23.92 -10.81
CA MET A 127 10.49 -25.30 -10.34
C MET A 127 11.40 -26.13 -11.24
N THR A 128 12.64 -26.34 -10.79
CA THR A 128 13.53 -27.33 -11.38
C THR A 128 12.84 -28.67 -11.24
N ARG A 129 12.19 -29.12 -12.32
CA ARG A 129 11.70 -30.49 -12.45
C ARG A 129 12.94 -31.37 -12.48
N THR A 130 13.26 -31.97 -11.34
CA THR A 130 14.21 -33.09 -11.27
C THR A 130 13.79 -34.12 -12.31
N PRO A 131 14.62 -34.46 -13.31
CA PRO A 131 14.31 -35.57 -14.19
C PRO A 131 14.51 -36.86 -13.38
N THR A 132 13.40 -37.47 -12.97
CA THR A 132 13.41 -38.87 -12.54
C THR A 132 13.84 -39.71 -13.74
N VAL A 133 15.07 -40.21 -13.71
CA VAL A 133 15.56 -41.19 -14.67
C VAL A 133 14.82 -42.50 -14.39
N THR A 134 13.65 -42.66 -15.02
CA THR A 134 12.94 -43.94 -15.06
C THR A 134 13.58 -44.77 -16.18
N SER A 135 14.62 -45.52 -15.85
CA SER A 135 15.13 -46.58 -16.72
C SER A 135 14.09 -47.69 -16.80
N THR A 136 13.33 -47.71 -17.90
CA THR A 136 12.49 -48.84 -18.27
C THR A 136 13.18 -49.60 -19.40
N PRO A 137 13.69 -50.81 -19.16
CA PRO A 137 13.86 -51.81 -20.19
C PRO A 137 12.80 -52.91 -20.05
N LYS A 138 12.08 -53.17 -21.14
CA LYS A 138 11.23 -54.36 -21.36
C LYS A 138 11.52 -54.83 -22.80
N PRO A 139 11.20 -56.06 -23.25
CA PRO A 139 10.94 -57.35 -22.60
C PRO A 139 11.89 -58.47 -23.10
N GLY A 140 11.92 -59.63 -22.42
CA GLY A 140 12.38 -60.88 -23.06
C GLY A 140 12.77 -62.05 -22.16
N THR A 141 11.78 -62.69 -21.51
CA THR A 141 11.62 -64.15 -21.29
C THR A 141 12.80 -65.01 -20.70
N PRO A 142 12.61 -66.28 -20.32
CA PRO A 142 12.57 -66.71 -18.91
C PRO A 142 13.69 -67.69 -18.51
N THR A 143 14.11 -67.72 -17.23
CA THR A 143 14.73 -68.93 -16.67
C THR A 143 14.41 -69.07 -15.17
N PRO A 144 13.80 -70.18 -14.74
CA PRO A 144 13.53 -70.46 -13.33
C PRO A 144 14.76 -71.11 -12.69
N THR A 145 15.14 -70.69 -11.48
CA THR A 145 15.92 -71.58 -10.61
C THR A 145 15.47 -71.41 -9.17
N ARG A 146 15.12 -72.57 -8.64
CA ARG A 146 14.47 -72.91 -7.39
C ARG A 146 15.50 -72.91 -6.25
N THR A 147 15.01 -72.89 -5.01
CA THR A 147 15.65 -73.56 -3.84
C THR A 147 16.76 -72.73 -3.17
N ARG A 148 16.77 -72.39 -1.87
CA ARG A 148 16.46 -73.22 -0.67
C ARG A 148 16.36 -72.36 0.62
N THR A 149 15.38 -72.64 1.47
CA THR A 149 15.33 -72.36 2.92
C THR A 149 16.49 -73.07 3.64
N PRO A 150 17.07 -72.56 4.74
CA PRO A 150 16.55 -72.86 6.09
C PRO A 150 16.81 -71.70 7.11
N THR A 151 15.89 -71.27 7.99
CA THR A 151 15.43 -71.96 9.23
C THR A 151 15.97 -71.28 10.50
N ARG A 152 15.03 -70.99 11.42
CA ARG A 152 15.12 -70.91 12.90
C ARG A 152 15.70 -69.62 13.51
N THR A 153 15.27 -69.04 14.64
CA THR A 153 14.35 -69.34 15.80
C THR A 153 14.68 -68.22 16.85
N PRO A 154 14.03 -68.06 18.02
CA PRO A 154 12.63 -67.72 18.33
C PRO A 154 12.49 -66.67 19.50
N THR A 155 11.26 -66.21 19.77
CA THR A 155 10.67 -65.77 21.10
C THR A 155 11.39 -64.71 21.99
N PRO A 156 10.82 -64.18 23.11
CA PRO A 156 9.44 -64.22 23.64
C PRO A 156 8.89 -62.86 24.19
N LYS A 157 7.56 -62.77 24.39
CA LYS A 157 6.91 -62.39 25.66
C LYS A 157 5.42 -62.66 25.60
#